data_AF-A0A845K401-F1
#
_entry.id   AF-A0A845K401-F1
#
_cell.length_a   1.000
_cell.length_b   1.000
_cell.length_c   1.000
_cell.angle_alpha   90.00
_cell.angle_beta   90.00
_cell.angle_gamma   90.00
#
_symmetry.space_group_name_H-M   'P 1'
#
loop_
_entity.id
_entity.type
_entity.pdbx_description
1 polymer ?
#
loop_
_entity_poly.entity_id
_entity_poly.type
_entity_poly.pdbx_seq_one_letter_code
_entity_poly.pdbx_strand_id
1 'polypeptide(L)' 'MAKVKAGVVGAGRMGEYHVGVLSEMQGVELAWVVDVDPERRKAIQGIY' A
#
# COMPACT_ATOMS: atom_id res chain seq x y z
N MET A 1 -15.51 -8.96 -12.71
CA MET A 1 -15.29 -9.47 -11.33
C MET A 1 -14.95 -8.28 -10.45
N ALA A 2 -15.45 -8.25 -9.21
CA ALA A 2 -15.08 -7.19 -8.26
C ALA A 2 -13.62 -7.41 -7.79
N LYS A 3 -12.84 -6.32 -7.70
CA LYS A 3 -11.47 -6.38 -7.17
C LYS A 3 -11.51 -6.51 -5.65
N VAL A 4 -10.55 -7.24 -5.09
CA VAL A 4 -10.32 -7.30 -3.64
C VAL A 4 -9.64 -6.01 -3.21
N LYS A 5 -10.25 -5.31 -2.26
CA LYS A 5 -9.64 -4.11 -1.66
C LYS A 5 -8.65 -4.52 -0.59
N ALA A 6 -7.39 -4.15 -0.77
CA ALA A 6 -6.31 -4.45 0.15
C ALA A 6 -5.78 -3.18 0.80
N GLY A 7 -5.26 -3.31 2.02
CA GLY A 7 -4.64 -2.23 2.76
C GLY A 7 -3.36 -2.68 3.43
N VAL A 8 -2.42 -1.76 3.60
CA VAL A 8 -1.17 -2.00 4.31
C VAL A 8 -1.09 -1.12 5.55
N VAL A 9 -0.87 -1.74 6.71
CA VAL A 9 -0.67 -1.06 7.99
C VAL A 9 0.79 -1.23 8.39
N GLY A 10 1.50 -0.11 8.47
CA GLY A 10 2.94 -0.04 8.66
C GLY A 10 3.68 -0.09 7.31
N ALA A 11 4.41 0.98 7.01
CA ALA A 11 5.25 1.17 5.85
C ALA A 11 6.74 1.14 6.20
N GLY A 12 7.11 0.16 7.02
CA GLY A 12 8.49 -0.30 7.10
C GLY A 12 8.86 -1.13 5.87
N ARG A 13 9.99 -1.83 5.95
CA ARG A 13 10.54 -2.62 4.84
C ARG A 13 9.57 -3.65 4.24
N MET A 14 8.80 -4.34 5.08
CA MET A 14 7.78 -5.29 4.60
C MET A 14 6.54 -4.60 4.05
N GLY A 15 6.17 -3.44 4.61
CA GLY A 15 5.04 -2.66 4.16
C GLY A 15 5.25 -2.16 2.74
N GLU A 16 6.41 -1.54 2.48
CA GLU A 16 6.82 -1.09 1.14
C GLU A 16 6.79 -2.23 0.11
N TYR A 17 7.30 -3.42 0.49
CA TYR A 17 7.25 -4.60 -0.38
C TYR A 17 5.82 -5.02 -0.73
N HIS A 18 4.93 -5.10 0.26
CA HIS A 18 3.53 -5.47 0.03
C HIS A 18 2.77 -4.40 -0.76
N VAL A 19 3.07 -3.12 -0.51
CA VAL A 19 2.51 -2.01 -1.27
C VAL A 19 2.86 -2.15 -2.76
N GLY A 20 4.13 -2.42 -3.10
CA GLY A 20 4.55 -2.70 -4.47
C GLY A 20 3.80 -3.90 -5.08
N VAL A 21 3.84 -5.05 -4.43
CA VAL A 21 3.18 -6.27 -4.94
C VAL A 21 1.67 -6.09 -5.11
N LEU A 22 0.98 -5.54 -4.11
CA LEU A 22 -0.48 -5.36 -4.13
C LEU A 22 -0.92 -4.32 -5.15
N SER A 23 -0.08 -3.33 -5.47
CA SER A 23 -0.38 -2.32 -6.50
C SER A 23 -0.37 -2.86 -7.92
N GLU A 24 0.43 -3.89 -8.18
CA GLU A 24 0.55 -4.53 -9.51
C GLU A 24 -0.31 -5.80 -9.63
N MET A 25 -0.82 -6.32 -8.51
CA MET A 25 -1.54 -7.60 -8.48
C MET A 25 -2.90 -7.51 -9.19
N GLN A 26 -3.08 -8.35 -10.21
CA GLN A 26 -4.35 -8.44 -10.91
C GLN A 26 -5.48 -8.89 -9.96
N GLY A 27 -6.61 -8.18 -10.02
CA GLY A 27 -7.76 -8.47 -9.17
C GLY A 27 -7.68 -7.84 -7.77
N VAL A 28 -6.63 -7.08 -7.47
CA VAL A 28 -6.49 -6.30 -6.24
C VAL A 28 -6.58 -4.80 -6.54
N GLU A 29 -7.14 -4.07 -5.59
CA GLU A 29 -7.11 -2.60 -5.51
C GLU A 29 -6.46 -2.24 -4.17
N LEU A 30 -5.26 -1.65 -4.21
CA LEU A 30 -4.61 -1.12 -3.02
C LEU A 30 -5.33 0.16 -2.60
N ALA A 31 -6.20 0.07 -1.60
CA ALA A 31 -7.10 1.14 -1.22
C ALA A 31 -6.52 2.06 -0.13
N TRP A 32 -5.66 1.54 0.74
CA TRP A 32 -5.13 2.30 1.88
C TRP A 32 -3.72 1.86 2.27
N VAL A 33 -2.87 2.84 2.58
CA VAL A 33 -1.61 2.62 3.29
C VAL A 33 -1.58 3.54 4.50
N VAL A 34 -1.35 2.95 5.68
CA VAL A 34 -1.39 3.67 6.96
C VAL A 34 -0.08 3.44 7.69
N ASP A 35 0.54 4.52 8.18
CA ASP A 35 1.69 4.46 9.07
C ASP A 35 1.53 5.52 10.17
N VAL A 36 2.09 5.29 11.35
CA VAL A 36 2.15 6.28 12.44
C VAL A 36 3.12 7.41 12.10
N ASP A 37 4.20 7.10 11.38
CA ASP A 37 5.23 8.03 10.95
C ASP A 37 4.73 8.86 9.74
N PRO A 38 4.55 10.18 9.91
CA PRO A 38 4.07 11.07 8.85
C PRO A 38 5.01 11.16 7.65
N GLU A 39 6.32 10.96 7.82
CA GLU A 39 7.28 11.02 6.72
C GLU A 39 7.15 9.80 5.82
N ARG A 40 6.99 8.61 6.43
CA ARG A 40 6.74 7.37 5.69
C ARG A 40 5.44 7.42 4.91
N ARG A 41 4.37 7.98 5.51
CA ARG A 41 3.10 8.17 4.79
C ARG A 41 3.27 8.99 3.51
N LYS A 42 4.02 10.09 3.57
CA LYS A 42 4.27 10.96 2.39
C LYS A 42 5.05 10.25 1.30
N ALA A 43 6.05 9.45 1.66
CA ALA A 43 6.86 8.71 0.70
C ALA A 43 6.01 7.76 -0.17
N ILE A 44 4.92 7.22 0.39
CA ILE A 44 4.07 6.23 -0.28
C ILE A 44 2.93 6.90 -1.06
N GLN A 45 2.39 8.02 -0.54
CA GLN A 45 1.33 8.78 -1.23
C GLN A 45 1.76 9.34 -2.59
N GLY A 46 3.06 9.49 -2.83
CA GLY A 46 3.57 9.94 -4.14
C GLY A 46 3.70 8.84 -5.19
N ILE A 47 3.48 7.58 -4.83
CA ILE A 47 3.76 6.41 -5.67
C ILE A 47 2.47 5.82 -6.29
N TYR A 48 1.29 6.21 -5.79
CA TYR A 48 -0.02 5.64 -6.17
C TYR A 48 -1.09 6.71 -6.40
#